data_AF-A0A969T3Y5-F1
#
_entry.id   AF-A0A969T3Y5-F1
#
_cell.length_a   1.000
_cell.length_b   1.000
_cell.length_c   1.000
_cell.angle_alpha   90.00
_cell.angle_beta   90.00
_cell.angle_gamma   90.00
#
_symmetry.space_group_name_H-M   'P 1'
#
loop_
_entity.id
_entity.type
_entity.pdbx_description
1 polymer ?
#
loop_
_entity_poly.entity_id
_entity_poly.type
_entity_poly.pdbx_seq_one_letter_code
_entity_poly.pdbx_strand_id
1 'polypeptide(L)'
;MNQEAQQRILGYFIEESRDHLTTIEQGLLSLRESLTDGELINELFRAAHSIKGGAAMLNLGPIQRVAHRMEDFFNVFRSREGRVPVDQHLESLLLQGYDVLAMLLEELQSPTGLSEATGRSALEGLEPVFAETENHLYSLLGESNPNAASAAPVVAPVAAPVETIEMALTQRLPQQMREMLELFKQRDQSGVRDQLLRVVGSLREIGQTHRLAGWEQLTEAIRAAIANPGSDLRSLALIVLRDLKQSQQALVLNPAEQVKPSADLLALSAPVVAATAAATAASTTVI
;
A
#
# COMPACT_ATOMS: atom_id res chain seq x y z
N MET A 1 6.95 -20.82 -5.32
CA MET A 1 7.16 -21.74 -4.18
C MET A 1 6.42 -23.03 -4.47
N ASN A 2 6.94 -24.20 -4.07
CA ASN A 2 6.19 -25.46 -4.14
C ASN A 2 5.02 -25.41 -3.14
N GLN A 3 3.86 -25.96 -3.51
CA GLN A 3 2.63 -26.04 -2.72
C GLN A 3 2.84 -26.61 -1.31
N GLU A 4 3.74 -27.60 -1.15
CA GLU A 4 4.11 -28.15 0.17
C GLU A 4 4.84 -27.16 1.08
N ALA A 5 5.66 -26.27 0.50
CA ALA A 5 6.33 -25.23 1.27
C ALA A 5 5.32 -24.18 1.75
N GLN A 6 4.35 -23.81 0.90
CA GLN A 6 3.29 -22.88 1.25
C GLN A 6 2.36 -23.43 2.34
N GLN A 7 2.01 -24.72 2.28
CA GLN A 7 1.24 -25.40 3.32
C GLN A 7 1.97 -25.45 4.66
N ARG A 8 3.30 -25.71 4.65
CA ARG A 8 4.10 -25.68 5.89
C ARG A 8 4.16 -24.29 6.51
N ILE A 9 4.38 -23.24 5.71
CA ILE A 9 4.41 -21.87 6.20
C ILE A 9 3.04 -21.48 6.78
N LEU A 10 1.95 -21.84 6.11
CA LEU A 10 0.60 -21.61 6.62
C LEU A 10 0.37 -22.34 7.95
N GLY A 11 0.83 -23.58 8.07
CA GLY A 11 0.75 -24.35 9.33
C GLY A 11 1.46 -23.65 10.49
N TYR A 12 2.70 -23.18 10.27
CA TYR A 12 3.45 -22.43 11.29
C TYR A 12 2.75 -21.13 11.67
N PHE A 13 2.23 -20.39 10.70
CA PHE A 13 1.47 -19.17 10.97
C PHE A 13 0.23 -19.43 11.83
N ILE A 14 -0.51 -20.51 11.57
CA ILE A 14 -1.70 -20.87 12.34
C ILE A 14 -1.31 -21.23 13.79
N GLU A 15 -0.21 -21.96 13.97
CA GLU A 15 0.30 -22.32 15.31
C GLU A 15 0.71 -21.08 16.10
N GLU A 16 1.54 -20.22 15.53
CA GLU A 16 1.97 -18.96 16.16
C GLU A 16 0.79 -18.01 16.44
N SER A 17 -0.17 -17.93 15.51
CA SER A 17 -1.36 -17.10 15.69
C SER A 17 -2.26 -17.58 16.84
N ARG A 18 -2.26 -18.88 17.17
CA ARG A 18 -3.00 -19.40 18.33
C ARG A 18 -2.39 -19.00 19.65
N ASP A 19 -1.07 -18.97 19.73
CA ASP A 19 -0.38 -18.49 20.92
C ASP A 19 -0.70 -17.00 21.13
N HIS A 20 -0.65 -16.20 20.06
CA HIS A 20 -1.05 -14.80 20.11
C HIS A 20 -2.54 -14.59 20.44
N LEU A 21 -3.45 -15.42 19.90
CA LEU A 21 -4.86 -15.39 20.28
C LEU A 21 -5.04 -15.66 21.77
N THR A 22 -4.30 -16.62 22.32
CA THR A 22 -4.38 -16.96 23.76
C THR A 22 -3.96 -15.77 24.62
N THR A 23 -2.86 -15.09 24.26
CA THR A 23 -2.44 -13.84 24.91
C THR A 23 -3.55 -12.79 24.84
N ILE A 24 -4.15 -12.60 23.65
CA ILE A 24 -5.22 -11.62 23.44
C ILE A 24 -6.45 -11.95 24.30
N GLU A 25 -6.90 -13.20 24.31
CA GLU A 25 -8.05 -13.65 25.09
C GLU A 25 -7.86 -13.37 26.58
N GLN A 26 -6.71 -13.79 27.13
CA GLN A 26 -6.40 -13.60 28.55
C GLN A 26 -6.36 -12.12 28.91
N GLY A 27 -5.74 -11.30 28.07
CA GLY A 27 -5.69 -9.85 28.29
C GLY A 27 -7.05 -9.18 28.18
N LEU A 28 -7.94 -9.64 27.30
CA LEU A 28 -9.32 -9.13 27.20
C LEU A 28 -10.20 -9.58 28.37
N LEU A 29 -10.08 -10.84 28.83
CA LEU A 29 -10.80 -11.33 30.01
C LEU A 29 -10.38 -10.64 31.31
N SER A 30 -9.16 -10.10 31.34
CA SER A 30 -8.60 -9.33 32.46
C SER A 30 -8.35 -7.86 32.09
N LEU A 31 -9.15 -7.29 31.18
CA LEU A 31 -8.87 -6.00 30.53
C LEU A 31 -8.50 -4.89 31.51
N ARG A 32 -9.23 -4.75 32.61
CA ARG A 32 -8.97 -3.69 33.61
C ARG A 32 -7.58 -3.77 34.23
N GLU A 33 -7.12 -4.97 34.55
CA GLU A 33 -5.77 -5.22 35.08
C GLU A 33 -4.74 -5.00 33.97
N SER A 34 -4.99 -5.59 32.79
CA SER A 34 -4.13 -5.49 31.62
C SER A 34 -3.89 -4.04 31.15
N LEU A 35 -4.88 -3.15 31.29
CA LEU A 35 -4.70 -1.74 30.96
C LEU A 35 -3.79 -1.01 31.94
N THR A 36 -3.83 -1.36 33.22
CA THR A 36 -3.00 -0.73 34.25
C THR A 36 -1.55 -1.24 34.27
N ASP A 37 -1.29 -2.37 33.62
CA ASP A 37 0.03 -2.94 33.46
C ASP A 37 0.60 -2.64 32.05
N GLY A 38 1.63 -1.80 32.01
CA GLY A 38 2.30 -1.40 30.77
C GLY A 38 2.89 -2.57 29.98
N GLU A 39 3.32 -3.65 30.64
CA GLU A 39 3.87 -4.82 29.95
C GLU A 39 2.75 -5.66 29.33
N LEU A 40 1.65 -5.90 30.04
CA LEU A 40 0.51 -6.65 29.51
C LEU A 40 -0.11 -5.96 28.29
N ILE A 41 -0.29 -4.63 28.32
CA ILE A 41 -0.81 -3.92 27.14
C ILE A 41 0.18 -3.95 25.95
N ASN A 42 1.49 -3.92 26.22
CA ASN A 42 2.49 -4.08 25.18
C ASN A 42 2.47 -5.50 24.59
N GLU A 43 2.23 -6.51 25.40
CA GLU A 43 2.08 -7.90 24.97
C GLU A 43 0.87 -8.06 24.05
N LEU A 44 -0.29 -7.52 24.45
CA LEU A 44 -1.50 -7.48 23.63
C LEU A 44 -1.27 -6.81 22.26
N PHE A 45 -0.62 -5.64 22.28
CA PHE A 45 -0.26 -4.92 21.05
C PHE A 45 0.66 -5.76 20.15
N ARG A 46 1.70 -6.40 20.70
CA ARG A 46 2.63 -7.24 19.94
C ARG A 46 1.97 -8.49 19.37
N ALA A 47 1.07 -9.12 20.12
CA ALA A 47 0.31 -10.28 19.67
C ALA A 47 -0.55 -9.93 18.45
N ALA A 48 -1.33 -8.84 18.53
CA ALA A 48 -2.13 -8.36 17.39
C ALA A 48 -1.25 -7.97 16.19
N HIS A 49 -0.14 -7.27 16.43
CA HIS A 49 0.80 -6.86 15.38
C HIS A 49 1.44 -8.05 14.66
N SER A 50 1.76 -9.12 15.39
CA SER A 50 2.38 -10.33 14.83
C SER A 50 1.38 -11.10 13.96
N ILE A 51 0.13 -11.27 14.42
CA ILE A 51 -0.95 -11.85 13.62
C ILE A 51 -1.17 -11.02 12.34
N LYS A 52 -1.23 -9.68 12.45
CA LYS A 52 -1.37 -8.78 11.29
C LYS A 52 -0.23 -8.99 10.28
N GLY A 53 1.01 -9.00 10.75
CA GLY A 53 2.20 -9.17 9.93
C GLY A 53 2.20 -10.51 9.18
N GLY A 54 1.98 -11.62 9.90
CA GLY A 54 1.91 -12.95 9.31
C GLY A 54 0.76 -13.08 8.30
N ALA A 55 -0.42 -12.56 8.63
CA ALA A 55 -1.57 -12.55 7.72
C ALA A 55 -1.28 -11.77 6.44
N ALA A 56 -0.62 -10.61 6.53
CA ALA A 56 -0.22 -9.82 5.37
C ALA A 56 0.78 -10.58 4.48
N MET A 57 1.80 -11.23 5.06
CA MET A 57 2.78 -12.03 4.32
C MET A 57 2.15 -13.20 3.55
N LEU A 58 1.04 -13.74 4.07
CA LEU A 58 0.30 -14.84 3.48
C LEU A 58 -0.91 -14.41 2.63
N ASN A 59 -1.12 -13.10 2.45
CA ASN A 59 -2.27 -12.51 1.75
C ASN A 59 -3.64 -12.93 2.33
N LEU A 60 -3.71 -13.09 3.65
CA LEU A 60 -4.92 -13.42 4.40
C LEU A 60 -5.68 -12.15 4.81
N GLY A 61 -6.24 -11.46 3.81
CA GLY A 61 -6.85 -10.14 3.96
C GLY A 61 -7.86 -10.00 5.11
N PRO A 62 -8.83 -10.91 5.29
CA PRO A 62 -9.79 -10.85 6.40
C PRO A 62 -9.13 -10.87 7.77
N ILE A 63 -8.18 -11.79 8.00
CA ILE A 63 -7.46 -11.92 9.27
C ILE A 63 -6.59 -10.69 9.51
N GLN A 64 -5.88 -10.21 8.48
CA GLN A 64 -5.09 -8.99 8.55
C GLN A 64 -5.94 -7.79 8.98
N ARG A 65 -7.14 -7.62 8.40
CA ARG A 65 -8.04 -6.51 8.71
C ARG A 65 -8.52 -6.53 10.17
N VAL A 66 -8.92 -7.70 10.66
CA VAL A 66 -9.38 -7.85 12.05
C VAL A 66 -8.22 -7.61 13.03
N ALA A 67 -7.07 -8.24 12.80
CA ALA A 67 -5.88 -8.06 13.65
C ALA A 67 -5.39 -6.61 13.68
N HIS A 68 -5.45 -5.90 12.55
CA HIS A 68 -5.10 -4.48 12.49
C HIS A 68 -6.03 -3.61 13.34
N ARG A 69 -7.35 -3.85 13.32
CA ARG A 69 -8.29 -3.10 14.17
C ARG A 69 -8.06 -3.37 15.66
N MET A 70 -7.74 -4.61 16.03
CA MET A 70 -7.35 -4.92 17.42
C MET A 70 -6.05 -4.21 17.82
N GLU A 71 -5.05 -4.21 16.95
CA GLU A 71 -3.79 -3.47 17.16
C GLU A 71 -4.04 -1.97 17.36
N ASP A 72 -4.94 -1.36 16.56
CA ASP A 72 -5.32 0.06 16.72
C ASP A 72 -5.87 0.33 18.11
N PHE A 73 -6.83 -0.48 18.59
CA PHE A 73 -7.42 -0.32 19.93
C PHE A 73 -6.37 -0.49 21.04
N PHE A 74 -5.50 -1.50 20.94
CA PHE A 74 -4.42 -1.71 21.89
C PHE A 74 -3.38 -0.59 21.85
N ASN A 75 -3.14 0.02 20.69
CA ASN A 75 -2.28 1.19 20.59
C ASN A 75 -2.89 2.42 21.28
N VAL A 76 -4.21 2.62 21.19
CA VAL A 76 -4.89 3.66 21.97
C VAL A 76 -4.67 3.41 23.46
N PHE A 77 -4.95 2.22 23.95
CA PHE A 77 -4.73 1.84 25.35
C PHE A 77 -3.29 2.08 25.83
N ARG A 78 -2.30 1.61 25.05
CA ARG A 78 -0.87 1.80 25.34
C ARG A 78 -0.50 3.28 25.45
N SER A 79 -0.99 4.09 24.52
CA SER A 79 -0.69 5.53 24.45
C SER A 79 -1.29 6.33 25.61
N ARG A 80 -2.17 5.70 26.40
CA ARG A 80 -2.87 6.32 27.52
C ARG A 80 -2.39 5.82 28.89
N GLU A 81 -1.38 4.95 28.93
CA GLU A 81 -0.71 4.50 30.16
C GLU A 81 -1.71 4.03 31.24
N GLY A 82 -2.72 3.23 30.85
CA GLY A 82 -3.71 2.67 31.77
C GLY A 82 -4.78 3.63 32.29
N ARG A 83 -4.90 4.82 31.70
CA ARG A 83 -5.91 5.82 32.08
C ARG A 83 -7.21 5.74 31.27
N VAL A 84 -7.44 4.63 30.57
CA VAL A 84 -8.66 4.44 29.79
C VAL A 84 -9.74 3.83 30.68
N PRO A 85 -10.90 4.49 30.86
CA PRO A 85 -12.02 3.87 31.56
C PRO A 85 -12.49 2.63 30.81
N VAL A 86 -12.80 1.56 31.55
CA VAL A 86 -13.33 0.32 30.98
C VAL A 86 -14.67 0.01 31.62
N ASP A 87 -15.66 -0.19 30.77
CA ASP A 87 -16.94 -0.75 31.15
C ASP A 87 -17.18 -2.11 30.46
N GLN A 88 -18.24 -2.80 30.90
CA GLN A 88 -18.59 -4.11 30.36
C GLN A 88 -18.95 -4.06 28.87
N HIS A 89 -19.41 -2.90 28.39
CA HIS A 89 -19.77 -2.73 26.98
C HIS A 89 -18.53 -2.73 26.09
N LEU A 90 -17.49 -1.98 26.46
CA LEU A 90 -16.20 -2.00 25.76
C LEU A 90 -15.56 -3.40 25.77
N GLU A 91 -15.56 -4.07 26.93
CA GLU A 91 -15.07 -5.45 27.07
C GLU A 91 -15.80 -6.39 26.08
N SER A 92 -17.14 -6.30 26.02
CA SER A 92 -17.97 -7.13 25.13
C SER A 92 -17.73 -6.87 23.64
N LEU A 93 -17.47 -5.61 23.26
CA LEU A 93 -17.19 -5.25 21.87
C LEU A 93 -15.82 -5.75 21.41
N LEU A 94 -14.80 -5.66 22.27
CA LEU A 94 -13.46 -6.19 21.97
C LEU A 94 -13.46 -7.71 21.85
N LEU A 95 -14.20 -8.41 22.73
CA LEU A 95 -14.37 -9.86 22.69
C LEU A 95 -15.05 -10.32 21.39
N GLN A 96 -16.04 -9.58 20.87
CA GLN A 96 -16.61 -9.89 19.55
C GLN A 96 -15.58 -9.81 18.41
N GLY A 97 -14.66 -8.84 18.48
CA GLY A 97 -13.54 -8.74 17.54
C GLY A 97 -12.59 -9.94 17.64
N TYR A 98 -12.28 -10.37 18.87
CA TYR A 98 -11.52 -11.59 19.15
C TYR A 98 -12.21 -12.85 18.62
N ASP A 99 -13.50 -13.03 18.88
CA ASP A 99 -14.26 -14.22 18.46
C ASP A 99 -14.22 -14.41 16.94
N VAL A 100 -14.38 -13.32 16.19
CA VAL A 100 -14.28 -13.36 14.72
C VAL A 100 -12.85 -13.65 14.27
N LEU A 101 -11.83 -13.09 14.93
CA LEU A 101 -10.43 -13.39 14.60
C LEU A 101 -10.12 -14.88 14.82
N ALA A 102 -10.57 -15.44 15.95
CA ALA A 102 -10.42 -16.84 16.29
C ALA A 102 -11.11 -17.75 15.25
N MET A 103 -12.37 -17.45 14.93
CA MET A 103 -13.12 -18.18 13.90
C MET A 103 -12.42 -18.15 12.54
N LEU A 104 -11.91 -17.01 12.09
CA LEU A 104 -11.20 -16.91 10.82
C LEU A 104 -9.90 -17.74 10.80
N LEU A 105 -9.19 -17.83 11.93
CA LEU A 105 -7.99 -18.67 12.09
C LEU A 105 -8.33 -20.17 12.16
N GLU A 106 -9.50 -20.53 12.69
CA GLU A 106 -10.01 -21.90 12.64
C GLU A 106 -10.39 -22.31 11.21
N GLU A 107 -11.04 -21.42 10.44
CA GLU A 107 -11.43 -21.66 9.05
C GLU A 107 -10.22 -21.96 8.13
N LEU A 108 -9.03 -21.43 8.43
CA LEU A 108 -7.80 -21.76 7.71
C LEU A 108 -7.41 -23.24 7.79
N GLN A 109 -7.84 -23.93 8.85
CA GLN A 109 -7.56 -25.35 9.08
C GLN A 109 -8.63 -26.25 8.49
N SER A 110 -9.74 -25.67 8.02
CA SER A 110 -10.75 -26.44 7.31
C SER A 110 -10.14 -27.04 6.04
N PRO A 111 -10.63 -28.20 5.56
CA PRO A 111 -10.13 -28.81 4.32
C PRO A 111 -10.25 -27.89 3.09
N THR A 112 -11.17 -26.93 3.15
CA THR A 112 -11.43 -25.93 2.10
C THR A 112 -10.64 -24.64 2.29
N GLY A 113 -10.01 -24.45 3.45
CA GLY A 113 -9.41 -23.18 3.87
C GLY A 113 -10.42 -22.05 4.03
N LEU A 114 -9.92 -20.85 4.35
CA LEU A 114 -10.75 -19.66 4.45
C LEU A 114 -11.22 -19.21 3.07
N SER A 115 -12.53 -19.35 2.82
CA SER A 115 -13.14 -18.88 1.58
C SER A 115 -13.26 -17.35 1.55
N GLU A 116 -13.20 -16.75 0.36
CA GLU A 116 -13.39 -15.31 0.19
C GLU A 116 -14.77 -14.85 0.67
N ALA A 117 -15.81 -15.67 0.45
CA ALA A 117 -17.17 -15.38 0.89
C ALA A 117 -17.30 -15.38 2.41
N THR A 118 -16.72 -16.38 3.09
CA THR A 118 -16.68 -16.45 4.56
C THR A 118 -15.95 -15.24 5.13
N GLY A 119 -14.75 -14.94 4.61
CA GLY A 119 -13.97 -13.80 5.04
C GLY A 119 -14.68 -12.46 4.85
N ARG A 120 -15.36 -12.27 3.71
CA ARG A 120 -16.14 -11.07 3.43
C ARG A 120 -17.33 -10.91 4.37
N SER A 121 -18.13 -11.98 4.54
CA SER A 121 -19.29 -11.95 5.43
C SER A 121 -18.90 -11.69 6.89
N ALA A 122 -17.77 -12.24 7.34
CA ALA A 122 -17.25 -11.99 8.68
C ALA A 122 -16.88 -10.51 8.88
N LEU A 123 -16.20 -9.90 7.90
CA LEU A 123 -15.84 -8.49 7.95
C LEU A 123 -17.07 -7.58 7.89
N GLU A 124 -18.03 -7.86 7.00
CA GLU A 124 -19.28 -7.10 6.89
C GLU A 124 -20.06 -7.09 8.22
N GLY A 125 -20.09 -8.23 8.92
CA GLY A 125 -20.72 -8.33 10.25
C GLY A 125 -19.95 -7.60 11.35
N LEU A 126 -18.62 -7.52 11.25
CA LEU A 126 -17.77 -6.96 12.30
C LEU A 126 -17.50 -5.45 12.15
N GLU A 127 -17.59 -4.89 10.93
CA GLU A 127 -17.40 -3.46 10.71
C GLU A 127 -18.29 -2.55 11.59
N PRO A 128 -19.61 -2.81 11.80
CA PRO A 128 -20.40 -2.01 12.73
C PRO A 128 -19.92 -2.14 14.18
N VAL A 129 -19.44 -3.32 14.60
CA VAL A 129 -18.88 -3.55 15.94
C VAL A 129 -17.61 -2.74 16.13
N PHE A 130 -16.73 -2.66 15.11
CA PHE A 130 -15.52 -1.84 15.18
C PHE A 130 -15.83 -0.35 15.25
N ALA A 131 -16.82 0.11 14.48
CA ALA A 131 -17.26 1.51 14.54
C ALA A 131 -17.83 1.85 15.92
N GLU A 132 -18.64 0.95 16.50
CA GLU A 132 -19.19 1.08 17.85
C GLU A 132 -18.08 1.08 18.92
N THR A 133 -17.12 0.16 18.81
CA THR A 133 -15.95 0.07 19.70
C THR A 133 -15.17 1.39 19.72
N GLU A 134 -14.87 1.93 18.55
CA GLU A 134 -14.11 3.17 18.42
C GLU A 134 -14.90 4.37 18.98
N ASN A 135 -16.17 4.50 18.62
CA ASN A 135 -17.02 5.57 19.13
C ASN A 135 -17.16 5.52 20.66
N HIS A 136 -17.39 4.34 21.21
CA HIS A 136 -17.54 4.15 22.65
C HIS A 136 -16.23 4.42 23.39
N LEU A 137 -15.10 3.93 22.86
CA LEU A 137 -13.77 4.19 23.41
C LEU A 137 -13.47 5.69 23.50
N TYR A 138 -13.68 6.45 22.42
CA TYR A 138 -13.44 7.90 22.44
C TYR A 138 -14.45 8.64 23.33
N SER A 139 -15.69 8.17 23.43
CA SER A 139 -16.66 8.68 24.40
C SER A 139 -16.20 8.49 25.85
N LEU A 140 -15.64 7.32 26.20
CA LEU A 140 -15.10 7.05 27.53
C LEU A 140 -13.88 7.92 27.86
N LEU A 141 -13.09 8.28 26.84
CA LEU A 141 -11.98 9.21 26.97
C LEU A 141 -12.41 10.69 27.06
N GLY A 142 -13.68 11.00 26.80
CA GLY A 142 -14.18 12.37 26.73
C GLY A 142 -13.65 13.15 25.52
N GLU A 143 -13.31 12.44 24.44
CA GLU A 143 -12.68 12.99 23.24
C GLU A 143 -13.54 12.79 22.00
N SER A 144 -13.32 13.63 20.99
CA SER A 144 -13.94 13.44 19.68
C SER A 144 -13.26 12.29 18.94
N ASN A 145 -14.04 11.31 18.48
CA ASN A 145 -13.52 10.26 17.60
C ASN A 145 -12.99 10.90 16.29
N PRO A 146 -11.69 10.78 15.99
CA PRO A 146 -11.09 11.35 14.78
C PRO A 146 -11.67 10.74 13.48
N ASN A 147 -12.27 9.56 13.56
CA ASN A 147 -12.91 8.85 12.45
C ASN A 147 -14.44 9.02 12.38
N ALA A 148 -15.09 9.70 13.33
CA ALA A 148 -16.55 9.87 13.35
C ALA A 148 -17.10 10.72 12.18
N ALA A 149 -16.28 11.59 11.58
CA ALA A 149 -16.64 12.33 10.38
C ALA A 149 -16.71 11.44 9.11
N SER A 150 -16.30 10.17 9.21
CA SER A 150 -16.35 9.15 8.15
C SER A 150 -17.51 8.15 8.35
N ALA A 151 -18.53 8.49 9.15
CA ALA A 151 -19.69 7.63 9.43
C ALA A 151 -20.90 7.81 8.48
N ALA A 152 -20.69 8.38 7.28
CA ALA A 152 -21.62 8.11 6.17
C ALA A 152 -21.42 6.65 5.72
N PRO A 153 -22.42 5.94 5.16
CA PRO A 153 -22.20 4.58 4.67
C PRO A 153 -21.15 4.66 3.58
N VAL A 154 -19.90 4.37 3.94
CA VAL A 154 -18.84 4.21 2.98
C VAL A 154 -19.12 2.85 2.38
N VAL A 155 -19.96 2.84 1.34
CA VAL A 155 -19.77 1.93 0.22
C VAL A 155 -18.45 2.34 -0.44
N ALA A 156 -17.35 2.24 0.31
CA ALA A 156 -16.02 2.24 -0.27
C ALA A 156 -15.94 0.88 -0.96
N PRO A 157 -15.64 0.84 -2.27
CA PRO A 157 -15.29 -0.44 -2.86
C PRO A 157 -14.15 -1.00 -2.03
N VAL A 158 -14.23 -2.28 -1.67
CA VAL A 158 -13.16 -3.04 -1.03
C VAL A 158 -11.86 -2.61 -1.68
N ALA A 159 -11.08 -1.77 -1.00
CA ALA A 159 -9.82 -1.34 -1.52
C ALA A 159 -8.95 -2.59 -1.45
N ALA A 160 -8.68 -3.15 -2.63
CA ALA A 160 -7.51 -3.97 -2.89
C ALA A 160 -6.34 -3.44 -2.06
N PRO A 161 -5.45 -4.31 -1.54
CA PRO A 161 -4.40 -3.95 -0.60
C PRO A 161 -3.79 -2.62 -1.04
N VAL A 162 -3.97 -1.57 -0.22
CA VAL A 162 -3.46 -0.24 -0.54
C VAL A 162 -1.97 -0.43 -0.74
N GLU A 163 -1.55 -0.40 -2.02
CA GLU A 163 -0.17 -0.61 -2.41
C GLU A 163 0.66 0.36 -1.57
N THR A 164 1.46 -0.15 -0.64
CA THR A 164 2.33 0.73 0.16
C THR A 164 3.39 1.29 -0.78
N ILE A 165 3.89 2.51 -0.53
CA ILE A 165 4.94 3.11 -1.35
C ILE A 165 6.13 2.15 -1.55
N GLU A 166 6.49 1.40 -0.51
CA GLU A 166 7.52 0.37 -0.57
C GLU A 166 7.16 -0.76 -1.55
N MET A 167 5.91 -1.25 -1.55
CA MET A 167 5.46 -2.27 -2.51
C MET A 167 5.47 -1.73 -3.94
N ALA A 168 5.00 -0.50 -4.16
CA ALA A 168 5.03 0.15 -5.45
C ALA A 168 6.47 0.26 -5.99
N LEU A 169 7.41 0.68 -5.14
CA LEU A 169 8.80 0.88 -5.51
C LEU A 169 9.57 -0.43 -5.65
N THR A 170 9.31 -1.45 -4.83
CA THR A 170 10.10 -2.70 -4.82
C THR A 170 9.53 -3.80 -5.72
N GLN A 171 8.23 -3.77 -6.01
CA GLN A 171 7.56 -4.82 -6.80
C GLN A 171 7.08 -4.31 -8.16
N ARG A 172 6.23 -3.27 -8.17
CA ARG A 172 5.59 -2.79 -9.41
C ARG A 172 6.54 -2.03 -10.33
N LEU A 173 7.32 -1.10 -9.80
CA LEU A 173 8.27 -0.30 -10.59
C LEU A 173 9.30 -1.18 -11.34
N PRO A 174 9.96 -2.18 -10.73
CA PRO A 174 10.83 -3.10 -11.46
C PRO A 174 10.14 -3.87 -12.59
N GLN A 175 8.86 -4.21 -12.44
CA GLN A 175 8.08 -4.87 -13.49
C GLN A 175 7.86 -3.92 -14.66
N GLN A 176 7.45 -2.69 -14.40
CA GLN A 176 7.27 -1.66 -15.43
C GLN A 176 8.59 -1.34 -16.14
N MET A 177 9.72 -1.27 -15.43
CA MET A 177 11.04 -1.08 -16.05
C MET A 177 11.43 -2.24 -16.98
N ARG A 178 11.12 -3.49 -16.63
CA ARG A 178 11.34 -4.66 -17.51
C ARG A 178 10.48 -4.58 -18.76
N GLU A 179 9.22 -4.20 -18.62
CA GLU A 179 8.32 -4.00 -19.75
C GLU A 179 8.83 -2.90 -20.69
N MET A 180 9.22 -1.74 -20.15
CA MET A 180 9.83 -0.67 -20.94
C MET A 180 11.07 -1.15 -21.68
N LEU A 181 11.94 -1.95 -21.05
CA LEU A 181 13.12 -2.51 -21.70
C LEU A 181 12.76 -3.39 -22.89
N GLU A 182 11.75 -4.26 -22.77
CA GLU A 182 11.27 -5.08 -23.89
C GLU A 182 10.66 -4.24 -25.02
N LEU A 183 9.91 -3.19 -24.67
CA LEU A 183 9.36 -2.25 -25.66
C LEU A 183 10.47 -1.47 -26.39
N PHE A 184 11.48 -0.99 -25.68
CA PHE A 184 12.63 -0.32 -26.30
C PHE A 184 13.42 -1.24 -27.24
N LYS A 185 13.47 -2.56 -26.98
CA LYS A 185 14.08 -3.53 -27.90
C LYS A 185 13.31 -3.69 -29.22
N GLN A 186 12.00 -3.42 -29.21
CA GLN A 186 11.13 -3.51 -30.39
C GLN A 186 11.31 -2.32 -31.37
N ARG A 187 12.06 -1.28 -30.99
CA ARG A 187 12.44 -0.13 -31.84
C ARG A 187 11.21 0.59 -32.44
N ASP A 188 11.30 1.01 -33.70
CA ASP A 188 10.27 1.80 -34.40
C ASP A 188 9.12 0.93 -34.96
N GLN A 189 8.84 -0.21 -34.33
CA GLN A 189 7.61 -0.93 -34.63
C GLN A 189 6.41 -0.01 -34.34
N SER A 190 5.45 0.00 -35.27
CA SER A 190 4.24 0.80 -35.13
C SER A 190 3.54 0.47 -33.81
N GLY A 191 3.24 1.50 -33.01
CA GLY A 191 2.57 1.35 -31.71
C GLY A 191 3.48 1.14 -30.50
N VAL A 192 4.80 1.00 -30.64
CA VAL A 192 5.73 0.90 -29.48
C VAL A 192 5.71 2.17 -28.64
N ARG A 193 5.67 3.35 -29.27
CA ARG A 193 5.56 4.64 -28.55
C ARG A 193 4.27 4.71 -27.73
N ASP A 194 3.14 4.28 -28.28
CA ASP A 194 1.87 4.27 -27.56
C ASP A 194 1.90 3.28 -26.39
N GLN A 195 2.55 2.12 -26.55
CA GLN A 195 2.77 1.16 -25.47
C GLN A 195 3.63 1.75 -24.36
N LEU A 196 4.75 2.38 -24.71
CA LEU A 196 5.62 3.06 -23.75
C LEU A 196 4.88 4.18 -23.00
N LEU A 197 4.06 4.98 -23.69
CA LEU A 197 3.25 6.02 -23.05
C LEU A 197 2.23 5.45 -22.06
N ARG A 198 1.66 4.26 -22.32
CA ARG A 198 0.81 3.55 -21.35
C ARG A 198 1.57 3.14 -20.09
N VAL A 199 2.77 2.58 -20.25
CA VAL A 199 3.61 2.20 -19.10
C VAL A 199 3.99 3.44 -18.27
N VAL A 200 4.31 4.55 -18.92
CA VAL A 200 4.60 5.83 -18.24
C VAL A 200 3.36 6.39 -17.52
N GLY A 201 2.17 6.22 -18.08
CA GLY A 201 0.91 6.53 -17.39
C GLY A 201 0.79 5.77 -16.06
N SER A 202 1.05 4.46 -16.08
CA SER A 202 1.00 3.64 -14.86
C SER A 202 2.13 3.97 -13.87
N LEU A 203 3.30 4.39 -14.35
CA LEU A 203 4.37 4.92 -13.48
C LEU A 203 3.93 6.21 -12.78
N ARG A 204 3.24 7.10 -13.48
CA ARG A 204 2.74 8.37 -12.91
C ARG A 204 1.70 8.14 -11.81
N GLU A 205 0.88 7.09 -11.93
CA GLU A 205 -0.08 6.71 -10.89
C GLU A 205 0.60 6.45 -9.53
N ILE A 206 1.83 5.90 -9.52
CA ILE A 206 2.61 5.75 -8.27
C ILE A 206 2.78 7.11 -7.58
N GLY A 207 3.15 8.14 -8.35
CA GLY A 207 3.37 9.49 -7.84
C GLY A 207 2.09 10.13 -7.31
N GLN A 208 0.98 9.96 -8.02
CA GLN A 208 -0.32 10.54 -7.65
C GLN A 208 -0.88 9.91 -6.38
N THR A 209 -0.81 8.58 -6.27
CA THR A 209 -1.27 7.82 -5.11
C THR A 209 -0.48 8.18 -3.86
N HIS A 210 0.84 8.33 -3.99
CA HIS A 210 1.75 8.59 -2.86
C HIS A 210 2.17 10.06 -2.69
N ARG A 211 1.61 10.98 -3.48
CA ARG A 211 1.90 12.43 -3.48
C ARG A 211 3.39 12.77 -3.65
N LEU A 212 4.07 12.07 -4.56
CA LEU A 212 5.49 12.25 -4.84
C LEU A 212 5.71 13.28 -5.96
N ALA A 213 5.76 14.57 -5.60
CA ALA A 213 5.88 15.65 -6.57
C ALA A 213 7.11 15.53 -7.51
N GLY A 214 8.25 15.08 -6.98
CA GLY A 214 9.46 14.85 -7.77
C GLY A 214 9.34 13.71 -8.79
N TRP A 215 8.59 12.67 -8.43
CA TRP A 215 8.29 11.53 -9.30
C TRP A 215 7.32 11.92 -10.42
N GLU A 216 6.34 12.76 -10.13
CA GLU A 216 5.44 13.30 -11.15
C GLU A 216 6.20 14.13 -12.19
N GLN A 217 7.17 14.94 -11.76
CA GLN A 217 8.04 15.69 -12.67
C GLN A 217 8.90 14.76 -13.55
N LEU A 218 9.48 13.72 -12.95
CA LEU A 218 10.26 12.72 -13.69
C LEU A 218 9.41 12.00 -14.75
N THR A 219 8.26 11.47 -14.36
CA THR A 219 7.37 10.71 -15.26
C THR A 219 6.80 11.59 -16.37
N GLU A 220 6.54 12.86 -16.10
CA GLU A 220 6.14 13.82 -17.14
C GLU A 220 7.28 14.13 -18.13
N ALA A 221 8.52 14.28 -17.66
CA ALA A 221 9.68 14.46 -18.55
C ALA A 221 9.92 13.22 -19.44
N ILE A 222 9.77 12.01 -18.89
CA ILE A 222 9.83 10.76 -19.66
C ILE A 222 8.72 10.73 -20.71
N ARG A 223 7.49 11.06 -20.32
CA ARG A 223 6.33 11.10 -21.24
C ARG A 223 6.58 12.05 -22.41
N ALA A 224 7.05 13.25 -22.13
CA ALA A 224 7.35 14.26 -23.14
C ALA A 224 8.47 13.80 -24.10
N ALA A 225 9.53 13.18 -23.57
CA ALA A 225 10.62 12.66 -24.38
C ALA A 225 10.16 11.50 -25.31
N ILE A 226 9.30 10.60 -24.83
CA ILE A 226 8.77 9.48 -25.63
C ILE A 226 7.75 9.96 -26.68
N ALA A 227 6.94 10.96 -26.34
CA ALA A 227 5.96 11.55 -27.25
C ALA A 227 6.62 12.36 -28.39
N ASN A 228 7.87 12.79 -28.22
CA ASN A 228 8.61 13.51 -29.24
C ASN A 228 8.98 12.58 -30.42
N PRO A 229 8.41 12.78 -31.63
CA PRO A 229 8.65 11.90 -32.77
C PRO A 229 10.11 11.92 -33.25
N GLY A 230 10.83 13.01 -32.98
CA GLY A 230 12.24 13.19 -33.33
C GLY A 230 13.22 12.54 -32.37
N SER A 231 12.74 11.97 -31.24
CA SER A 231 13.61 11.27 -30.30
C SER A 231 13.81 9.81 -30.68
N ASP A 232 15.08 9.41 -30.77
CA ASP A 232 15.48 8.02 -30.97
C ASP A 232 15.21 7.20 -29.71
N LEU A 233 14.39 6.15 -29.86
CA LEU A 233 13.99 5.29 -28.75
C LEU A 233 15.17 4.54 -28.13
N ARG A 234 16.25 4.26 -28.89
CA ARG A 234 17.43 3.57 -28.33
C ARG A 234 18.19 4.46 -27.36
N SER A 235 18.40 5.72 -27.75
CA SER A 235 19.09 6.71 -26.92
C SER A 235 18.27 7.03 -25.67
N LEU A 236 16.93 7.10 -25.81
CA LEU A 236 16.01 7.28 -24.68
C LEU A 236 16.04 6.12 -23.68
N ALA A 237 16.13 4.88 -24.16
CA ALA A 237 16.04 3.69 -23.30
C ALA A 237 17.03 3.72 -22.13
N LEU A 238 18.28 4.08 -22.40
CA LEU A 238 19.34 4.12 -21.38
C LEU A 238 19.09 5.24 -20.36
N ILE A 239 18.69 6.43 -20.82
CA ILE A 239 18.46 7.59 -19.96
C ILE A 239 17.24 7.36 -19.08
N VAL A 240 16.13 6.91 -19.67
CA VAL A 240 14.88 6.64 -18.95
C VAL A 240 15.06 5.55 -17.90
N LEU A 241 15.66 4.41 -18.26
CA LEU A 241 15.85 3.30 -17.32
C LEU A 241 16.85 3.66 -16.21
N ARG A 242 17.89 4.43 -16.51
CA ARG A 242 18.86 4.93 -15.52
C ARG A 242 18.17 5.84 -14.51
N ASP A 243 17.44 6.85 -14.98
CA ASP A 243 16.78 7.83 -14.13
C ASP A 243 15.71 7.16 -13.25
N LEU A 244 14.92 6.24 -13.81
CA LEU A 244 13.96 5.44 -13.03
C LEU A 244 14.65 4.60 -11.94
N LYS A 245 15.77 3.95 -12.27
CA LYS A 245 16.52 3.13 -11.31
C LYS A 245 17.13 3.94 -10.17
N GLN A 246 17.72 5.10 -10.48
CA GLN A 246 18.29 6.00 -9.47
C GLN A 246 17.20 6.56 -8.56
N SER A 247 16.07 6.95 -9.15
CA SER A 247 14.90 7.45 -8.43
C SER A 247 14.29 6.41 -7.50
N GLN A 248 14.20 5.16 -7.96
CA GLN A 248 13.80 4.03 -7.11
C GLN A 248 14.71 3.89 -5.90
N GLN A 249 16.03 3.87 -6.10
CA GLN A 249 17.00 3.69 -5.01
C GLN A 249 16.92 4.83 -3.98
N ALA A 250 16.81 6.08 -4.45
CA ALA A 250 16.65 7.24 -3.59
C ALA A 250 15.37 7.13 -2.73
N LEU A 251 14.23 6.84 -3.36
CA LEU A 251 12.94 6.76 -2.66
C LEU A 251 12.84 5.55 -1.71
N VAL A 252 13.53 4.44 -2.01
CA VAL A 252 13.60 3.29 -1.10
C VAL A 252 14.46 3.60 0.13
N LEU A 253 15.56 4.34 -0.03
CA LEU A 253 16.43 4.76 1.08
C LEU A 253 15.80 5.85 1.93
N ASN A 254 15.12 6.80 1.29
CA ASN A 254 14.47 7.92 1.95
C ASN A 254 13.20 8.33 1.18
N PRO A 255 12.01 7.88 1.62
CA PRO A 255 10.74 8.23 0.97
C PRO A 255 10.42 9.74 0.95
N ALA A 256 11.07 10.54 1.80
CA ALA A 256 10.93 12.00 1.82
C ALA A 256 11.85 12.72 0.81
N GLU A 257 12.72 11.98 0.10
CA GLU A 257 13.65 12.55 -0.86
C GLU A 257 12.96 13.03 -2.14
N GLN A 258 13.27 14.26 -2.56
CA GLN A 258 12.75 14.82 -3.80
C GLN A 258 13.58 14.36 -4.99
N VAL A 259 13.11 13.32 -5.66
CA VAL A 259 13.60 12.89 -6.97
C VAL A 259 13.42 13.99 -8.01
N LYS A 260 14.35 14.11 -8.97
CA LYS A 260 14.26 15.05 -10.10
C LYS A 260 14.70 14.39 -11.41
N PRO A 261 14.13 14.79 -12.56
CA PRO A 261 14.60 14.35 -13.87
C PRO A 261 16.05 14.78 -14.13
N SER A 262 16.84 13.94 -14.81
CA SER A 262 18.20 14.32 -15.21
C SER A 262 18.20 15.40 -16.30
N ALA A 263 19.30 16.16 -16.39
CA ALA A 263 19.48 17.15 -17.45
C ALA A 263 19.43 16.53 -18.85
N ASP A 264 19.96 15.31 -19.01
CA ASP A 264 19.90 14.55 -20.26
C ASP A 264 18.46 14.27 -20.69
N LEU A 265 17.61 13.87 -19.74
CA LEU A 265 16.20 13.59 -19.99
C LEU A 265 15.42 14.86 -20.34
N LEU A 266 15.69 15.96 -19.64
CA LEU A 266 15.08 17.26 -19.92
C LEU A 266 15.44 17.77 -21.32
N ALA A 267 16.69 17.60 -21.74
CA ALA A 267 17.16 18.00 -23.07
C ALA A 267 16.40 17.25 -24.20
N LEU A 268 16.05 15.98 -23.98
CA LEU A 268 15.31 15.16 -24.95
C LEU A 268 13.79 15.38 -24.90
N SER A 269 13.29 15.90 -23.79
CA SER A 269 11.87 16.24 -23.60
C SER A 269 11.45 17.56 -24.28
N ALA A 270 12.42 18.39 -24.70
CA ALA A 270 12.15 19.66 -25.34
C ALA A 270 11.51 19.43 -26.72
N PRO A 271 10.42 20.15 -27.07
CA PRO A 271 9.87 20.06 -28.41
C PRO A 271 10.93 20.49 -29.41
N VAL A 272 11.07 19.74 -30.51
CA VAL A 272 11.85 20.19 -31.66
C VAL A 272 11.18 21.47 -32.14
N VAL A 273 11.72 22.63 -31.76
CA VAL A 273 11.36 23.91 -32.38
C VAL A 273 11.58 23.67 -33.87
N ALA A 274 10.53 23.80 -34.67
CA ALA A 274 10.58 23.64 -36.11
C ALA A 274 11.63 24.60 -36.67
N ALA A 275 12.85 24.10 -36.85
CA ALA A 275 13.92 24.75 -37.57
C ALA A 275 13.63 24.61 -39.08
N THR A 276 12.54 25.25 -39.52
CA THR A 276 12.20 25.46 -40.94
C THR A 276 11.53 26.83 -41.07
N ALA A 277 12.26 27.89 -40.75
CA ALA A 277 11.91 29.26 -41.13
C ALA A 277 13.15 30.18 -41.13
N ALA A 278 14.24 29.77 -41.79
CA ALA A 278 15.39 30.65 -42.05
C ALA A 278 16.28 30.11 -43.20
N ALA A 279 15.71 29.81 -44.37
CA ALA A 279 16.50 29.51 -45.57
C ALA A 279 15.77 29.80 -46.90
N THR A 280 14.85 30.77 -46.93
CA THR A 280 14.19 31.24 -48.18
C THR A 280 14.01 32.77 -48.19
N ALA A 281 15.00 33.49 -47.66
CA ALA A 281 15.10 34.95 -47.80
C ALA A 281 16.53 35.34 -48.20
N ALA A 282 17.05 34.72 -49.26
CA ALA A 282 18.28 35.16 -49.93
C ALA A 282 18.30 34.62 -51.36
N SER A 283 17.45 35.20 -52.22
CA SER A 283 17.63 35.28 -53.68
C SER A 283 16.36 35.86 -54.30
N THR A 284 16.22 37.18 -54.32
CA THR A 284 15.59 37.97 -55.41
C THR A 284 15.79 39.46 -55.08
N THR A 285 16.93 40.01 -55.49
CA THR A 285 17.10 41.44 -55.82
C THR A 285 18.27 41.53 -56.78
N VAL A 286 18.02 41.29 -58.07
CA VAL A 286 18.75 41.89 -59.19
C VAL A 286 17.72 42.12 -60.30
N ILE A 287 17.40 43.39 -60.50
CA ILE A 287 17.13 44.16 -61.74
C ILE A 287 16.18 45.30 -61.35
#